data_AF-A0A835LWT3-F1
#
_entry.id   AF-A0A835LWT3-F1
#
_cell.length_a   1.000
_cell.length_b   1.000
_cell.length_c   1.000
_cell.angle_alpha   90.00
_cell.angle_beta   90.00
_cell.angle_gamma   90.00
#
_symmetry.space_group_name_H-M   'P 1'
#
loop_
_entity.id
_entity.type
_entity.pdbx_description
1 polymer ?
#
loop_
_entity_poly.entity_id
_entity_poly.type
_entity_poly.pdbx_seq_one_letter_code
_entity_poly.pdbx_strand_id
1 'polypeptide(L)'
;MQENLGVLVNSSVVVNPDGSGNFTTITDAVNAAPNNTNIRNGYFVIYIVAGIYGEYVNVVKNKMNLMMIGCCSSEALQVLEGVEIVDEGEK
;
A
#
# COMPACT_ATOMS: atom_id res chain seq x y z
N MET A 1 16.69 -3.44 29.00
CA MET A 1 16.77 -2.88 27.65
C MET A 1 15.45 -3.19 26.99
N GLN A 2 14.62 -2.18 26.71
CA GLN A 2 13.37 -2.40 26.00
C GLN A 2 13.73 -2.48 24.52
N GLU A 3 13.60 -3.65 23.90
CA GLU A 3 13.69 -3.80 22.46
C GLU A 3 12.59 -2.92 21.85
N ASN A 4 12.97 -1.90 21.09
CA ASN A 4 12.00 -1.16 20.29
C ASN A 4 11.59 -2.04 19.11
N LEU A 5 10.63 -2.94 19.33
CA LEU A 5 10.00 -3.80 18.31
C LEU A 5 9.05 -3.02 17.39
N GLY A 6 9.13 -1.68 17.38
CA GLY A 6 8.30 -0.82 16.57
C GLY A 6 8.67 -0.91 15.09
N VAL A 7 7.67 -1.14 14.25
CA VAL A 7 7.80 -0.97 12.80
C VAL A 7 8.07 0.51 12.52
N LEU A 8 9.19 0.84 11.89
CA LEU A 8 9.51 2.21 11.49
C LEU A 8 8.60 2.60 10.32
N VAL A 9 7.71 3.57 10.51
CA VAL A 9 6.81 4.08 9.46
C VAL A 9 7.41 5.38 8.91
N ASN A 10 7.68 5.40 7.61
CA ASN A 10 8.17 6.59 6.91
C ASN A 10 7.03 7.57 6.61
N SER A 11 5.95 7.03 6.04
CA SER A 11 4.79 7.79 5.59
C SER A 11 3.58 6.85 5.52
N SER A 12 2.39 7.44 5.62
CA SER A 12 1.14 6.71 5.45
C SER A 12 0.14 7.47 4.58
N VAL A 13 -0.65 6.73 3.82
CA VAL A 13 -1.71 7.25 2.96
C VAL A 13 -2.98 6.42 3.14
N VAL A 14 -4.12 7.05 2.96
CA VAL A 14 -5.44 6.41 3.06
C VAL A 14 -6.05 6.28 1.66
N VAL A 15 -6.50 5.08 1.34
CA VAL A 15 -7.31 4.79 0.15
C VAL A 15 -8.76 4.65 0.60
N ASN A 16 -9.63 5.49 0.04
CA ASN A 16 -11.07 5.38 0.23
C ASN A 16 -11.81 5.67 -1.09
N PRO A 17 -12.60 4.72 -1.63
CA PRO A 17 -13.30 4.89 -2.90
C PRO A 17 -14.34 5.99 -2.87
N ASP A 18 -14.81 6.43 -1.69
CA ASP A 18 -15.73 7.56 -1.55
C ASP A 18 -15.07 8.94 -1.76
N GLY A 19 -13.74 8.98 -1.90
CA GLY A 19 -12.95 10.21 -2.12
C GLY A 19 -12.58 11.00 -0.86
N SER A 20 -12.90 10.51 0.34
CA SER A 20 -12.52 11.14 1.62
C SER A 20 -11.08 10.81 2.06
N GLY A 21 -10.40 9.90 1.35
CA GLY A 21 -9.00 9.53 1.58
C GLY A 21 -7.99 10.37 0.78
N ASN A 22 -6.72 9.97 0.80
CA ASN A 22 -5.68 10.52 -0.08
C ASN A 22 -5.86 10.07 -1.53
N PHE A 23 -6.32 8.83 -1.72
CA PHE A 23 -6.55 8.21 -3.02
C PHE A 23 -7.88 7.47 -3.04
N THR A 24 -8.44 7.30 -4.24
CA THR A 24 -9.63 6.46 -4.46
C THR A 24 -9.27 5.04 -4.92
N THR A 25 -8.06 4.85 -5.45
CA THR A 25 -7.55 3.57 -5.96
C THR A 25 -6.28 3.13 -5.24
N ILE A 26 -6.03 1.83 -5.19
CA ILE A 26 -4.83 1.25 -4.59
C ILE A 26 -3.63 1.44 -5.50
N THR A 27 -3.83 1.36 -6.81
CA THR A 27 -2.81 1.62 -7.84
C THR A 27 -2.20 3.02 -7.70
N ASP A 28 -3.01 4.06 -7.47
CA ASP A 28 -2.50 5.42 -7.26
C ASP A 28 -1.69 5.54 -5.97
N ALA A 29 -2.13 4.87 -4.89
CA ALA A 29 -1.38 4.84 -3.64
C ALA A 29 -0.03 4.12 -3.77
N VAL A 30 0.02 3.02 -4.53
CA VAL A 30 1.26 2.30 -4.86
C VAL A 30 2.18 3.19 -5.71
N ASN A 31 1.63 3.91 -6.68
CA ASN A 31 2.39 4.82 -7.55
C ASN A 31 2.95 6.02 -6.78
N ALA A 32 2.26 6.49 -5.74
CA ALA A 32 2.74 7.56 -4.87
C ALA A 32 3.90 7.14 -3.95
N ALA A 33 4.08 5.84 -3.71
CA ALA A 33 5.16 5.36 -2.85
C ALA A 33 6.55 5.63 -3.47
N PRO A 34 7.54 6.06 -2.68
CA PRO A 34 8.89 6.31 -3.17
C PRO A 34 9.57 5.03 -3.68
N ASN A 35 10.33 5.16 -4.77
CA ASN A 35 11.11 4.06 -5.35
C ASN A 35 12.41 3.84 -4.57
N ASN A 36 12.88 2.58 -4.53
CA ASN A 36 14.19 2.17 -4.02
C ASN A 36 14.47 2.65 -2.58
N THR A 37 13.46 2.59 -1.71
CA THR A 37 13.63 2.96 -0.31
C THR A 37 14.57 1.99 0.41
N ASN A 38 15.50 2.53 1.19
CA ASN A 38 16.28 1.72 2.11
C ASN A 38 15.39 1.25 3.26
N ILE A 39 15.53 0.02 3.74
CA ILE A 39 14.77 -0.51 4.88
C ILE A 39 14.93 0.36 6.15
N ARG A 40 16.04 1.08 6.28
CA ARG A 40 16.29 2.06 7.36
C ARG A 40 15.41 3.30 7.28
N ASN A 41 14.81 3.58 6.13
CA ASN A 41 13.96 4.74 5.94
C ASN A 41 12.53 4.48 6.44
N GLY A 42 12.16 3.22 6.68
CA GLY A 42 10.84 2.83 7.17
C GLY A 42 9.87 2.44 6.05
N TYR A 43 8.72 1.93 6.46
CA TYR A 43 7.65 1.46 5.58
C TYR A 43 6.79 2.61 5.09
N PHE A 44 6.36 2.51 3.83
CA PHE A 44 5.27 3.31 3.29
C PHE A 44 3.96 2.54 3.48
N VAL A 45 3.08 3.05 4.34
CA VAL A 45 1.87 2.35 4.77
C VAL A 45 0.67 2.83 3.98
N ILE A 46 -0.03 1.92 3.32
CA ILE A 46 -1.27 2.19 2.60
C ILE A 46 -2.42 1.63 3.43
N TYR A 47 -3.21 2.51 4.02
CA TYR A 47 -4.44 2.15 4.73
C TYR A 47 -5.60 2.07 3.75
N ILE A 48 -6.17 0.89 3.60
CA ILE A 48 -7.26 0.64 2.65
C ILE A 48 -8.56 0.58 3.45
N VAL A 49 -9.42 1.57 3.22
CA VAL A 49 -10.76 1.59 3.81
C VAL A 49 -11.62 0.52 3.16
N ALA A 50 -12.49 -0.05 3.97
CA ALA A 50 -13.63 -0.86 3.57
C ALA A 50 -14.28 -0.40 2.25
N GLY A 51 -14.24 -1.25 1.22
CA GLY A 51 -14.82 -0.94 -0.09
C GLY A 51 -14.51 -2.01 -1.13
N ILE A 52 -15.19 -1.93 -2.27
CA ILE A 52 -14.97 -2.80 -3.43
C ILE A 52 -13.99 -2.11 -4.37
N TYR A 53 -12.84 -2.73 -4.60
CA TYR A 53 -11.79 -2.24 -5.49
C TYR A 53 -11.64 -3.21 -6.67
N GLY A 54 -12.40 -2.99 -7.74
CA GLY A 54 -12.30 -3.79 -8.97
C GLY A 54 -11.07 -3.42 -9.79
N GLU A 55 -9.87 -3.62 -9.23
CA GLU A 55 -8.60 -3.30 -9.86
C GLU A 55 -7.58 -4.44 -9.76
N TYR A 56 -6.76 -4.55 -10.81
CA TYR A 56 -5.53 -5.34 -10.81
C TYR A 56 -4.35 -4.43 -10.42
N VAL A 57 -3.72 -4.72 -9.29
CA VAL A 57 -2.63 -3.88 -8.76
C VAL A 57 -1.28 -4.47 -9.16
N ASN A 58 -0.56 -3.73 -10.01
CA ASN A 58 0.82 -4.06 -10.37
C ASN A 58 1.77 -3.31 -9.44
N VAL A 59 2.53 -4.06 -8.64
CA VAL A 59 3.58 -3.49 -7.79
C VAL A 59 4.91 -3.74 -8.46
N VAL A 60 5.49 -2.65 -8.96
CA VAL A 60 6.82 -2.70 -9.58
C VAL A 60 7.86 -3.10 -8.53
N LYS A 61 8.79 -4.00 -8.87
CA LYS A 61 9.81 -4.53 -7.95
C LYS A 61 10.70 -3.47 -7.28
N ASN A 62 10.83 -2.29 -7.89
CA ASN A 62 11.55 -1.15 -7.33
C ASN A 62 10.79 -0.44 -6.19
N LYS A 63 9.50 -0.72 -5.98
CA LYS A 63 8.65 -0.24 -4.88
C LYS A 63 8.87 -1.07 -3.62
N MET A 64 10.01 -0.86 -2.97
CA MET A 64 10.36 -1.57 -1.74
C MET A 64 9.69 -0.97 -0.49
N ASN A 65 9.53 -1.80 0.55
CA ASN A 65 9.01 -1.42 1.88
C ASN A 65 7.57 -0.89 1.88
N LEU A 66 6.71 -1.40 0.98
CA LEU A 66 5.28 -1.17 1.00
C LEU A 66 4.60 -2.05 2.05
N MET A 67 3.74 -1.46 2.87
CA MET A 67 2.86 -2.19 3.80
C MET A 67 1.41 -1.78 3.51
N MET A 68 0.57 -2.73 3.11
CA MET A 68 -0.86 -2.49 2.90
C MET A 68 -1.64 -3.02 4.10
N ILE A 69 -2.51 -2.19 4.68
CA ILE A 69 -3.32 -2.53 5.85
C ILE A 69 -4.78 -2.27 5.50
N GLY A 70 -5.55 -3.35 5.40
CA GLY A 70 -7.00 -3.28 5.26
C GLY A 70 -7.68 -2.94 6.59
N CYS A 71 -8.66 -2.03 6.57
CA CYS A 71 -9.53 -1.81 7.71
C CYS A 71 -10.61 -2.90 7.78
N CYS A 72 -10.66 -3.65 8.88
CA CYS A 72 -11.75 -4.57 9.19
C CYS A 72 -12.88 -3.84 9.93
N SER A 73 -13.67 -3.01 9.25
CA SER A 73 -15.03 -2.74 9.71
C SER A 73 -15.95 -3.85 9.18
N SER A 74 -16.87 -4.31 10.02
CA SER A 74 -17.60 -5.59 9.92
C SER A 74 -18.48 -5.79 8.67
N GLU A 75 -18.49 -4.86 7.72
CA GLU A 75 -19.41 -4.86 6.57
C GLU A 75 -18.70 -4.82 5.21
N ALA A 76 -17.37 -4.91 5.16
CA ALA A 76 -16.63 -4.69 3.91
C ALA A 76 -15.91 -5.92 3.37
N LEU A 77 -16.30 -6.34 2.17
CA LEU A 77 -15.55 -7.25 1.33
C LEU A 77 -14.40 -6.46 0.68
N GLN A 78 -13.16 -6.70 1.10
CA GLN A 78 -11.99 -6.24 0.33
C GLN A 78 -11.68 -7.30 -0.72
N VAL A 79 -12.21 -7.12 -1.93
CA VAL A 79 -11.82 -7.95 -3.08
C VAL A 79 -10.73 -7.19 -3.82
N LEU A 80 -9.53 -7.73 -3.80
CA LEU A 80 -8.48 -7.42 -4.76
C LEU A 80 -8.54 -8.53 -5.82
N GLU A 81 -8.70 -8.17 -7.09
CA GLU A 81 -8.74 -9.17 -8.17
C GLU A 81 -7.37 -9.85 -8.35
N GLY A 82 -6.27 -9.13 -8.08
CA GLY A 82 -4.93 -9.67 -8.03
C GLY A 82 -3.87 -8.63 -7.64
N VAL A 83 -2.76 -9.11 -7.07
CA VAL A 83 -1.52 -8.34 -6.87
C VAL A 83 -0.39 -9.07 -7.55
N GLU A 84 0.27 -8.42 -8.50
CA GLU A 84 1.42 -8.98 -9.22
C GLU A 84 2.66 -8.14 -8.96
N ILE A 85 3.77 -8.79 -8.58
CA ILE A 85 5.08 -8.14 -8.54
C ILE A 85 5.69 -8.25 -9.93
N VAL A 86 5.74 -7.12 -10.63
CA VAL A 86 6.33 -7.05 -11.98
C VAL A 86 7.79 -6.61 -11.88
N ASP A 87 8.69 -7.33 -12.54
CA ASP A 87 10.02 -6.79 -12.82
C ASP A 87 9.83 -5.65 -13.82
N GLU A 88 10.43 -4.48 -13.61
CA GLU A 88 10.52 -3.54 -14.73
C GLU A 88 11.40 -4.24 -15.76
N GLY A 89 10.80 -4.62 -16.88
CA GLY A 89 11.56 -5.15 -18.00
C GLY A 89 12.78 -4.27 -18.24
N GLU A 90 13.94 -4.92 -18.15
CA GLU A 90 15.15 -4.51 -18.84
C GLU A 90 14.72 -4.09 -20.26
N LYS A 91 15.06 -2.86 -20.64
CA LYS A 91 14.66 -2.26 -21.93
C LYS A 91 14.89 -3.20 -23.11
#